data_AF-A0A2D7SMW3-F1
#
_entry.id   AF-A0A2D7SMW3-F1
#
_cell.length_a   1.000
_cell.length_b   1.000
_cell.length_c   1.000
_cell.angle_alpha   90.00
_cell.angle_beta   90.00
_cell.angle_gamma   90.00
#
_symmetry.space_group_name_H-M   'P 1'
#
loop_
_entity.id
_entity.type
_entity.pdbx_description
1 polymer ?
#
loop_
_entity_poly.entity_id
_entity_poly.type
_entity_poly.pdbx_seq_one_letter_code
_entity_poly.pdbx_strand_id
1 'polypeptide(L)'
;LYLKSSDETHAIISNHLATATAALYRWHAITQDSEAEIKARELFDRIVSNQSQEGWFREYEGFDPGYQSLCTYYLADLYQIRKDLGLLEILSKSIDFLSYFMNPDGSFGGNYGSRSTRFYYPSGVMALSSDIPLARAISGRMLKSVSNYTVVTLSSLDDSNLIPMFNSYCWGAQLEKEMEFKADINDEKFLFARRPFRKVFSEAGIVIDAGKRHYTIISTDKGGLFYHYVDGSLELFNDGLVASDTKGKLSSTQTINKNNVVTWMTENVLIVKSEFFKMPKQLTSPFHFFCLRILCLSVFRWKAIREITKRIMVKILITNRRRLVSSSNERTIHLGKDLSFSDNSQVPANVRIIAKNQPFVPIHMASQGYWQIQDEDEYDSAL
;
A
#
# COMPACT_ATOMS: atom_id res chain seq x y z
N LEU A 1 -15.73 26.89 1.24
CA LEU A 1 -15.01 25.71 1.77
C LEU A 1 -13.84 25.37 0.83
N TYR A 2 -12.60 25.21 1.33
CA TYR A 2 -11.40 24.93 0.52
C TYR A 2 -11.54 23.70 -0.39
N LEU A 3 -12.19 22.64 0.13
CA LEU A 3 -12.38 21.37 -0.57
C LEU A 3 -13.35 21.47 -1.78
N LYS A 4 -14.23 22.48 -1.83
CA LYS A 4 -15.09 22.70 -3.00
C LYS A 4 -14.30 23.19 -4.23
N SER A 5 -13.19 23.89 -4.00
CA SER A 5 -12.39 24.52 -5.05
C SER A 5 -11.00 23.88 -5.25
N SER A 6 -10.61 22.94 -4.40
CA SER A 6 -9.31 22.26 -4.43
C SER A 6 -9.51 20.79 -4.76
N ASP A 7 -8.78 20.31 -5.75
CA ASP A 7 -8.94 18.96 -6.28
C ASP A 7 -7.57 18.31 -6.49
N GLU A 8 -7.48 17.02 -6.16
CA GLU A 8 -6.31 16.20 -6.39
C GLU A 8 -6.30 15.73 -7.85
N THR A 9 -5.60 16.49 -8.72
CA THR A 9 -5.61 16.26 -10.17
C THR A 9 -4.28 15.73 -10.73
N HIS A 10 -3.27 15.54 -9.88
CA HIS A 10 -1.91 15.19 -10.33
C HIS A 10 -1.67 13.68 -10.43
N ALA A 11 -2.45 12.88 -9.70
CA ALA A 11 -2.52 11.43 -9.75
C ALA A 11 -3.85 10.97 -9.17
N ILE A 12 -4.20 9.69 -9.32
CA ILE A 12 -5.29 9.07 -8.55
C ILE A 12 -4.70 8.59 -7.23
N ILE A 13 -5.19 9.16 -6.13
CA ILE A 13 -4.80 8.88 -4.75
C ILE A 13 -6.11 8.68 -3.99
N SER A 14 -6.65 7.47 -4.06
CA SER A 14 -8.02 7.19 -3.61
C SER A 14 -8.24 7.50 -2.13
N ASN A 15 -7.25 7.30 -1.27
CA ASN A 15 -7.39 7.65 0.14
C ASN A 15 -7.62 9.16 0.35
N HIS A 16 -6.93 10.04 -0.40
CA HIS A 16 -7.16 11.50 -0.36
C HIS A 16 -8.56 11.87 -0.86
N LEU A 17 -8.98 11.25 -1.97
CA LEU A 17 -10.32 11.47 -2.51
C LEU A 17 -11.40 11.03 -1.51
N ALA A 18 -11.21 9.89 -0.84
CA ALA A 18 -12.13 9.38 0.17
C ALA A 18 -12.24 10.33 1.37
N THR A 19 -11.12 10.86 1.87
CA THR A 19 -11.12 11.88 2.94
C THR A 19 -11.94 13.11 2.55
N ALA A 20 -11.70 13.65 1.34
CA ALA A 20 -12.41 14.84 0.87
C ALA A 20 -13.91 14.56 0.65
N THR A 21 -14.24 13.39 0.11
CA THR A 21 -15.61 12.94 -0.13
C THR A 21 -16.38 12.84 1.19
N ALA A 22 -15.83 12.15 2.19
CA ALA A 22 -16.45 12.00 3.51
C ALA A 22 -16.65 13.38 4.19
N ALA A 23 -15.65 14.25 4.14
CA ALA A 23 -15.73 15.59 4.71
C ALA A 23 -16.81 16.46 4.05
N LEU A 24 -16.92 16.44 2.72
CA LEU A 24 -17.91 17.22 1.98
C LEU A 24 -19.35 16.71 2.20
N TYR A 25 -19.57 15.39 2.24
CA TYR A 25 -20.88 14.84 2.57
C TYR A 25 -21.30 15.15 4.01
N ARG A 26 -20.37 15.09 4.98
CA ARG A 26 -20.65 15.51 6.37
C ARG A 26 -20.98 17.00 6.45
N TRP A 27 -20.24 17.84 5.73
CA TRP A 27 -20.52 19.27 5.65
C TRP A 27 -21.91 19.53 5.09
N HIS A 28 -22.27 18.87 3.99
CA HIS A 28 -23.60 18.95 3.40
C HIS A 28 -24.68 18.52 4.40
N ALA A 29 -24.52 17.40 5.10
CA ALA A 29 -25.50 16.92 6.08
C ALA A 29 -25.81 17.96 7.18
N ILE A 30 -24.81 18.73 7.61
CA ILE A 30 -24.95 19.75 8.65
C ILE A 30 -25.50 21.07 8.08
N THR A 31 -25.06 21.48 6.89
CA THR A 31 -25.27 22.85 6.37
C THR A 31 -26.27 22.94 5.23
N GLN A 32 -26.67 21.80 4.67
CA GLN A 32 -27.52 21.68 3.47
C GLN A 32 -26.91 22.37 2.23
N ASP A 33 -25.58 22.52 2.18
CA ASP A 33 -24.83 23.07 1.04
C ASP A 33 -24.83 22.07 -0.13
N SER A 34 -25.68 22.29 -1.13
CA SER A 34 -25.83 21.41 -2.30
C SER A 34 -24.58 21.37 -3.19
N GLU A 35 -23.80 22.44 -3.26
CA GLU A 35 -22.54 22.43 -4.02
C GLU A 35 -21.52 21.49 -3.38
N ALA A 36 -21.53 21.35 -2.05
CA ALA A 36 -20.67 20.41 -1.36
C ALA A 36 -21.05 18.96 -1.70
N GLU A 37 -22.34 18.65 -1.78
CA GLU A 37 -22.81 17.33 -2.20
C GLU A 37 -22.45 17.03 -3.65
N ILE A 38 -22.65 17.98 -4.58
CA ILE A 38 -22.27 17.81 -5.99
C ILE A 38 -20.78 17.50 -6.07
N LYS A 39 -19.93 18.27 -5.36
CA LYS A 39 -18.49 18.02 -5.37
C LYS A 39 -18.13 16.68 -4.73
N ALA A 40 -18.78 16.30 -3.63
CA ALA A 40 -18.56 15.01 -2.99
C ALA A 40 -18.90 13.86 -3.94
N ARG A 41 -20.01 13.98 -4.68
CA ARG A 41 -20.44 12.98 -5.67
C ARG A 41 -19.43 12.82 -6.79
N GLU A 42 -18.90 13.92 -7.33
CA GLU A 42 -17.84 13.88 -8.34
C GLU A 42 -16.59 13.12 -7.84
N LEU A 43 -16.15 13.38 -6.61
CA LEU A 43 -14.99 12.72 -6.02
C LEU A 43 -15.27 11.24 -5.74
N PHE A 44 -16.48 10.92 -5.26
CA PHE A 44 -16.94 9.56 -5.05
C PHE A 44 -16.93 8.75 -6.35
N ASP A 45 -17.54 9.27 -7.41
CA ASP A 45 -17.62 8.59 -8.71
C ASP A 45 -16.21 8.36 -9.30
N ARG A 46 -15.25 9.26 -9.03
CA ARG A 46 -13.83 9.07 -9.37
C ARG A 46 -13.16 7.93 -8.58
N ILE A 47 -13.49 7.75 -7.30
CA ILE A 47 -12.99 6.62 -6.51
C ILE A 47 -13.55 5.31 -7.05
N VAL A 48 -14.86 5.25 -7.27
CA VAL A 48 -15.56 4.04 -7.72
C VAL A 48 -15.07 3.62 -9.11
N SER A 49 -14.95 4.57 -10.05
CA SER A 49 -14.40 4.30 -11.39
C SER A 49 -12.93 3.86 -11.40
N ASN A 50 -12.21 4.00 -10.28
CA ASN A 50 -10.82 3.57 -10.10
C ASN A 50 -10.66 2.47 -9.04
N GLN A 51 -11.75 1.80 -8.63
CA GLN A 51 -11.65 0.50 -7.95
C GLN A 51 -11.45 -0.58 -9.00
N SER A 52 -10.49 -1.47 -8.78
CA SER A 52 -10.27 -2.63 -9.65
C SER A 52 -11.38 -3.67 -9.49
N GLN A 53 -11.50 -4.61 -10.44
CA GLN A 53 -12.40 -5.75 -10.30
C GLN A 53 -11.97 -6.68 -9.16
N GLU A 54 -10.68 -6.64 -8.81
CA GLU A 54 -10.07 -7.37 -7.69
C GLU A 54 -10.37 -6.73 -6.33
N GLY A 55 -10.96 -5.53 -6.31
CA GLY A 55 -11.45 -4.86 -5.10
C GLY A 55 -10.53 -3.79 -4.51
N TRP A 56 -9.36 -3.55 -5.10
CA TRP A 56 -8.40 -2.56 -4.61
C TRP A 56 -8.63 -1.16 -5.19
N PHE A 57 -8.29 -0.14 -4.40
CA PHE A 57 -8.36 1.25 -4.82
C PHE A 57 -7.01 1.74 -5.33
N ARG A 58 -7.03 2.52 -6.40
CA ARG A 58 -5.81 3.03 -7.04
C ARG A 58 -5.06 4.05 -6.18
N GLU A 59 -3.79 3.74 -5.91
CA GLU A 59 -2.81 4.57 -5.24
C GLU A 59 -1.61 4.77 -6.18
N TYR A 60 -1.62 5.91 -6.89
CA TYR A 60 -0.76 6.20 -8.05
C TYR A 60 -0.93 5.17 -9.18
N GLU A 61 -0.03 4.19 -9.23
CA GLU A 61 0.14 3.27 -10.35
C GLU A 61 -0.30 1.83 -10.03
N GLY A 62 -0.70 1.57 -8.77
CA GLY A 62 -1.14 0.25 -8.32
C GLY A 62 -1.92 0.31 -7.01
N PHE A 63 -2.04 -0.82 -6.34
CA PHE A 63 -2.64 -0.90 -5.00
C PHE A 63 -1.58 -0.67 -3.91
N ASP A 64 -2.03 -0.28 -2.72
CA ASP A 64 -1.21 -0.26 -1.52
C ASP A 64 -2.10 -0.59 -0.31
N PRO A 65 -1.89 -1.73 0.41
CA PRO A 65 -2.82 -2.17 1.45
C PRO A 65 -3.00 -1.15 2.57
N GLY A 66 -1.92 -0.49 3.00
CA GLY A 66 -2.00 0.45 4.11
C GLY A 66 -2.85 1.67 3.76
N TYR A 67 -2.62 2.29 2.62
CA TYR A 67 -3.50 3.38 2.17
C TYR A 67 -4.89 2.91 1.77
N GLN A 68 -5.05 1.68 1.30
CA GLN A 68 -6.37 1.11 1.06
C GLN A 68 -7.15 0.93 2.37
N SER A 69 -6.51 0.60 3.50
CA SER A 69 -7.18 0.57 4.81
C SER A 69 -7.64 1.97 5.23
N LEU A 70 -6.87 3.03 4.94
CA LEU A 70 -7.27 4.43 5.14
C LEU A 70 -8.44 4.85 4.23
N CYS A 71 -8.40 4.47 2.96
CA CYS A 71 -9.51 4.69 2.03
C CYS A 71 -10.79 4.00 2.55
N THR A 72 -10.66 2.74 2.98
CA THR A 72 -11.76 1.94 3.55
C THR A 72 -12.32 2.59 4.82
N TYR A 73 -11.46 3.16 5.69
CA TYR A 73 -11.89 3.97 6.83
C TYR A 73 -12.83 5.10 6.43
N TYR A 74 -12.43 5.99 5.51
CA TYR A 74 -13.28 7.12 5.13
C TYR A 74 -14.55 6.71 4.36
N LEU A 75 -14.50 5.64 3.57
CA LEU A 75 -15.68 5.14 2.87
C LEU A 75 -16.66 4.42 3.82
N ALA A 76 -16.17 3.72 4.84
CA ALA A 76 -17.00 3.14 5.89
C ALA A 76 -17.65 4.23 6.75
N ASP A 77 -16.92 5.31 7.03
CA ASP A 77 -17.46 6.51 7.69
C ASP A 77 -18.61 7.13 6.89
N LEU A 78 -18.41 7.30 5.58
CA LEU A 78 -19.45 7.79 4.67
C LEU A 78 -20.66 6.84 4.60
N TYR A 79 -20.44 5.53 4.60
CA TYR A 79 -21.51 4.53 4.58
C TYR A 79 -22.45 4.67 5.79
N GLN A 80 -21.99 5.18 6.93
CA GLN A 80 -22.88 5.41 8.08
C GLN A 80 -23.93 6.49 7.83
N ILE A 81 -23.60 7.50 7.03
CA ILE A 81 -24.50 8.65 6.78
C ILE A 81 -25.17 8.63 5.39
N ARG A 82 -24.67 7.82 4.45
CA ARG A 82 -25.12 7.76 3.06
C ARG A 82 -25.26 6.33 2.54
N LYS A 83 -26.23 5.60 3.10
CA LYS A 83 -26.57 4.23 2.70
C LYS A 83 -27.05 4.13 1.24
N ASP A 84 -27.61 5.23 0.71
CA ASP A 84 -28.09 5.36 -0.67
C ASP A 84 -26.98 5.28 -1.74
N LEU A 85 -25.71 5.47 -1.36
CA LEU A 85 -24.58 5.42 -2.29
C LEU A 85 -24.14 4.00 -2.68
N GLY A 86 -24.79 2.95 -2.15
CA GLY A 86 -24.47 1.56 -2.52
C GLY A 86 -23.07 1.10 -2.07
N LEU A 87 -22.51 1.73 -1.04
CA LEU A 87 -21.14 1.52 -0.58
C LEU A 87 -20.84 0.10 -0.08
N LEU A 88 -21.85 -0.66 0.35
CA LEU A 88 -21.64 -1.98 0.96
C LEU A 88 -20.94 -2.96 0.01
N GLU A 89 -21.31 -2.98 -1.28
CA GLU A 89 -20.66 -3.86 -2.26
C GLU A 89 -19.20 -3.44 -2.52
N ILE A 90 -18.98 -2.14 -2.70
CA ILE A 90 -17.65 -1.53 -2.91
C ILE A 90 -16.73 -1.87 -1.73
N LEU A 91 -17.23 -1.69 -0.51
CA LEU A 91 -16.51 -1.99 0.73
C LEU A 91 -16.29 -3.49 0.92
N SER A 92 -17.25 -4.34 0.56
CA SER A 92 -17.09 -5.80 0.61
C SER A 92 -15.95 -6.30 -0.27
N LYS A 93 -15.81 -5.76 -1.48
CA LYS A 93 -14.68 -6.05 -2.37
C LYS A 93 -13.35 -5.59 -1.77
N SER A 94 -13.32 -4.39 -1.17
CA SER A 94 -12.12 -3.89 -0.48
C SER A 94 -11.72 -4.78 0.69
N ILE A 95 -12.69 -5.21 1.50
CA ILE A 95 -12.47 -6.10 2.65
C ILE A 95 -11.95 -7.47 2.22
N ASP A 96 -12.53 -8.08 1.17
CA ASP A 96 -12.01 -9.36 0.66
C ASP A 96 -10.58 -9.21 0.16
N PHE A 97 -10.26 -8.15 -0.59
CA PHE A 97 -8.91 -7.88 -1.05
C PHE A 97 -7.92 -7.66 0.12
N LEU A 98 -8.26 -6.81 1.10
CA LEU A 98 -7.40 -6.52 2.25
C LEU A 98 -7.12 -7.77 3.12
N SER A 99 -8.03 -8.75 3.13
CA SER A 99 -7.89 -9.97 3.92
C SER A 99 -6.63 -10.78 3.59
N TYR A 100 -6.08 -10.61 2.38
CA TYR A 100 -4.89 -11.32 1.92
C TYR A 100 -3.56 -10.69 2.35
N PHE A 101 -3.59 -9.47 2.88
CA PHE A 101 -2.40 -8.68 3.23
C PHE A 101 -2.20 -8.52 4.74
N MET A 102 -3.00 -9.23 5.53
CA MET A 102 -2.68 -9.55 6.91
C MET A 102 -1.62 -10.65 6.92
N ASN A 103 -0.37 -10.26 7.15
CA ASN A 103 0.73 -11.19 7.13
C ASN A 103 0.62 -12.17 8.32
N PRO A 104 1.10 -13.41 8.19
CA PRO A 104 1.03 -14.43 9.26
C PRO A 104 1.65 -14.00 10.59
N ASP A 105 2.71 -13.20 10.56
CA ASP A 105 3.43 -12.64 11.70
C ASP A 105 2.69 -11.48 12.41
N GLY A 106 1.48 -11.16 11.93
CA GLY A 106 0.67 -10.07 12.46
C GLY A 106 1.00 -8.70 11.86
N SER A 107 1.97 -8.60 10.95
CA SER A 107 2.21 -7.39 10.17
C SER A 107 1.19 -7.19 9.06
N PHE A 108 1.19 -6.00 8.45
CA PHE A 108 0.22 -5.65 7.42
C PHE A 108 0.87 -4.81 6.34
N GLY A 109 0.57 -5.12 5.08
CA GLY A 109 1.23 -4.45 3.96
C GLY A 109 2.72 -4.74 3.88
N GLY A 110 3.48 -3.84 3.25
CA GLY A 110 4.92 -3.97 3.04
C GLY A 110 5.35 -3.64 1.61
N ASN A 111 6.59 -4.01 1.26
CA ASN A 111 7.27 -3.63 0.02
C ASN A 111 6.61 -4.16 -1.26
N TYR A 112 5.62 -5.06 -1.19
CA TYR A 112 4.85 -5.48 -2.35
C TYR A 112 3.80 -4.43 -2.78
N GLY A 113 3.42 -3.49 -1.90
CA GLY A 113 2.52 -2.38 -2.24
C GLY A 113 3.19 -1.31 -3.11
N SER A 114 2.38 -0.51 -3.81
CA SER A 114 2.86 0.57 -4.68
C SER A 114 3.57 1.68 -3.93
N ARG A 115 3.15 1.93 -2.69
CA ARG A 115 3.74 2.93 -1.80
C ARG A 115 4.45 2.28 -0.62
N SER A 116 4.68 0.96 -0.68
CA SER A 116 5.35 0.14 0.33
C SER A 116 4.93 0.46 1.77
N THR A 117 3.67 0.83 2.02
CA THR A 117 3.28 1.19 3.39
C THR A 117 2.97 -0.03 4.23
N ARG A 118 3.11 0.14 5.54
CA ARG A 118 2.82 -0.87 6.57
C ARG A 118 1.70 -0.44 7.53
N PHE A 119 0.92 0.55 7.11
CA PHE A 119 -0.15 1.11 7.93
C PHE A 119 -1.34 0.16 8.03
N TYR A 120 -2.02 0.18 9.17
CA TYR A 120 -3.35 -0.40 9.29
C TYR A 120 -4.26 0.57 10.06
N TYR A 121 -5.31 1.05 9.39
CA TYR A 121 -6.31 1.93 9.98
C TYR A 121 -7.53 1.08 10.44
N PRO A 122 -7.71 0.85 11.76
CA PRO A 122 -8.62 -0.18 12.26
C PRO A 122 -10.12 0.12 12.09
N SER A 123 -10.50 1.39 12.21
CA SER A 123 -11.92 1.76 12.37
C SER A 123 -12.81 1.39 11.19
N GLY A 124 -12.31 1.53 9.95
CA GLY A 124 -13.11 1.25 8.76
C GLY A 124 -13.55 -0.20 8.67
N VAL A 125 -12.61 -1.11 8.94
CA VAL A 125 -12.87 -2.54 8.98
C VAL A 125 -13.81 -2.86 10.13
N MET A 126 -13.56 -2.30 11.32
CA MET A 126 -14.37 -2.58 12.50
C MET A 126 -15.82 -2.11 12.33
N ALA A 127 -16.04 -0.92 11.76
CA ALA A 127 -17.36 -0.36 11.49
C ALA A 127 -18.22 -1.24 10.57
N LEU A 128 -17.58 -2.10 9.76
CA LEU A 128 -18.25 -3.01 8.83
C LEU A 128 -18.46 -4.41 9.42
N SER A 129 -18.05 -4.66 10.66
CA SER A 129 -18.13 -6.00 11.28
C SER A 129 -19.54 -6.56 11.38
N SER A 130 -20.56 -5.69 11.50
CA SER A 130 -21.96 -6.11 11.58
C SER A 130 -22.55 -6.50 10.23
N ASP A 131 -22.05 -5.92 9.13
CA ASP A 131 -22.55 -6.15 7.78
C ASP A 131 -21.72 -7.19 7.01
N ILE A 132 -20.43 -7.30 7.33
CA ILE A 132 -19.47 -8.13 6.61
C ILE A 132 -18.74 -9.05 7.60
N PRO A 133 -19.07 -10.36 7.65
CA PRO A 133 -18.43 -11.31 8.56
C PRO A 133 -16.91 -11.37 8.40
N LEU A 134 -16.40 -11.20 7.17
CA LEU A 134 -14.96 -11.13 6.93
C LEU A 134 -14.32 -9.90 7.58
N ALA A 135 -15.01 -8.75 7.62
CA ALA A 135 -14.51 -7.55 8.28
C ALA A 135 -14.40 -7.78 9.80
N ARG A 136 -15.41 -8.42 10.41
CA ARG A 136 -15.36 -8.83 11.82
C ARG A 136 -14.13 -9.67 12.11
N ALA A 137 -13.84 -10.65 11.25
CA ALA A 137 -12.69 -11.53 11.43
C ALA A 137 -11.35 -10.81 11.31
N ILE A 138 -11.22 -9.92 10.32
CA ILE A 138 -10.04 -9.06 10.17
C ILE A 138 -9.87 -8.20 11.43
N SER A 139 -10.93 -7.55 11.92
CA SER A 139 -10.85 -6.71 13.12
C SER A 139 -10.40 -7.48 14.35
N GLY A 140 -10.92 -8.69 14.57
CA GLY A 140 -10.49 -9.53 15.70
C GLY A 140 -9.01 -9.88 15.67
N ARG A 141 -8.46 -10.20 14.49
CA ARG A 141 -7.03 -10.47 14.32
C ARG A 141 -6.19 -9.21 14.47
N MET A 142 -6.56 -8.14 13.78
CA MET A 142 -5.74 -6.93 13.71
C MET A 142 -5.74 -6.12 15.00
N LEU A 143 -6.76 -6.26 15.86
CA LEU A 143 -6.70 -5.74 17.23
C LEU A 143 -5.51 -6.31 18.01
N LYS A 144 -5.26 -7.62 17.89
CA LYS A 144 -4.07 -8.25 18.49
C LYS A 144 -2.78 -7.70 17.87
N SER A 145 -2.78 -7.46 16.57
CA SER A 145 -1.63 -6.86 15.90
C SER A 145 -1.31 -5.46 16.42
N VAL A 146 -2.33 -4.64 16.63
CA VAL A 146 -2.19 -3.30 17.21
C VAL A 146 -1.68 -3.39 18.66
N SER A 147 -2.22 -4.28 19.49
CA SER A 147 -1.79 -4.44 20.89
C SER A 147 -0.36 -4.96 21.01
N ASN A 148 0.09 -5.76 20.05
CA ASN A 148 1.41 -6.39 20.05
C ASN A 148 2.46 -5.59 19.26
N TYR A 149 2.13 -4.38 18.79
CA TYR A 149 3.04 -3.54 17.98
C TYR A 149 3.57 -4.22 16.70
N THR A 150 2.85 -5.22 16.19
CA THR A 150 3.22 -5.94 14.96
C THR A 150 2.82 -5.16 13.70
N VAL A 151 2.18 -4.01 13.84
CA VAL A 151 1.89 -3.02 12.80
C VAL A 151 2.37 -1.64 13.26
N VAL A 152 2.45 -0.69 12.32
CA VAL A 152 2.73 0.72 12.64
C VAL A 152 1.64 1.27 13.56
N THR A 153 2.04 1.75 14.75
CA THR A 153 1.12 2.30 15.76
C THR A 153 1.36 3.79 16.00
N LEU A 154 0.51 4.41 16.82
CA LEU A 154 0.61 5.83 17.19
C LEU A 154 1.96 6.21 17.81
N SER A 155 2.71 5.28 18.41
CA SER A 155 4.03 5.56 19.01
C SER A 155 5.13 5.82 17.99
N SER A 156 4.93 5.41 16.74
CA SER A 156 5.94 5.43 15.68
C SER A 156 5.69 6.48 14.59
N LEU A 157 4.55 7.18 14.63
CA LEU A 157 4.11 8.06 13.54
C LEU A 157 4.67 9.47 13.63
N ASP A 158 4.84 10.08 12.46
CA ASP A 158 5.10 11.51 12.34
C ASP A 158 3.80 12.32 12.44
N ASP A 159 3.91 13.62 12.70
CA ASP A 159 2.76 14.53 12.87
C ASP A 159 1.75 14.44 11.71
N SER A 160 2.23 14.24 10.48
CA SER A 160 1.37 14.25 9.29
C SER A 160 0.46 13.02 9.18
N ASN A 161 0.95 11.84 9.59
CA ASN A 161 0.17 10.60 9.57
C ASN A 161 -0.45 10.27 10.93
N LEU A 162 0.00 10.92 12.01
CA LEU A 162 -0.55 10.76 13.35
C LEU A 162 -2.04 11.13 13.40
N ILE A 163 -2.43 12.29 12.87
CA ILE A 163 -3.83 12.77 12.94
C ILE A 163 -4.84 11.79 12.33
N PRO A 164 -4.69 11.35 11.06
CA PRO A 164 -5.65 10.39 10.48
C PRO A 164 -5.63 9.04 11.22
N MET A 165 -4.46 8.56 11.68
CA MET A 165 -4.37 7.29 12.40
C MET A 165 -5.02 7.39 13.78
N PHE A 166 -4.76 8.47 14.51
CA PHE A 166 -5.34 8.75 15.81
C PHE A 166 -6.86 8.79 15.73
N ASN A 167 -7.43 9.50 14.76
CA ASN A 167 -8.88 9.53 14.55
C ASN A 167 -9.45 8.13 14.25
N SER A 168 -8.73 7.32 13.46
CA SER A 168 -9.12 5.92 13.22
C SER A 168 -9.06 5.09 14.51
N TYR A 169 -8.05 5.27 15.36
CA TYR A 169 -7.94 4.57 16.64
C TYR A 169 -9.06 4.99 17.60
N CYS A 170 -9.35 6.28 17.73
CA CYS A 170 -10.44 6.77 18.57
C CYS A 170 -11.79 6.21 18.14
N TRP A 171 -12.09 6.23 16.84
CA TRP A 171 -13.34 5.67 16.34
C TRP A 171 -13.38 4.14 16.51
N GLY A 172 -12.28 3.44 16.25
CA GLY A 172 -12.16 2.00 16.50
C GLY A 172 -12.42 1.65 17.96
N ALA A 173 -11.79 2.35 18.91
CA ALA A 173 -12.00 2.13 20.35
C ALA A 173 -13.45 2.40 20.78
N GLN A 174 -14.09 3.42 20.19
CA GLN A 174 -15.52 3.68 20.43
C GLN A 174 -16.39 2.53 19.92
N LEU A 175 -16.16 2.06 18.69
CA LEU A 175 -16.90 0.94 18.09
C LEU A 175 -16.70 -0.36 18.87
N GLU A 176 -15.47 -0.65 19.29
CA GLU A 176 -15.15 -1.81 20.12
C GLU A 176 -16.01 -1.83 21.40
N LYS A 177 -16.12 -0.68 22.06
CA LYS A 177 -16.96 -0.51 23.25
C LYS A 177 -18.45 -0.63 22.94
N GLU A 178 -18.94 0.07 21.91
CA GLU A 178 -20.37 0.09 21.54
C GLU A 178 -20.89 -1.27 21.10
N MET A 179 -20.05 -2.04 20.40
CA MET A 179 -20.40 -3.38 19.91
C MET A 179 -20.16 -4.48 20.94
N GLU A 180 -19.61 -4.15 22.12
CA GLU A 180 -19.01 -5.10 23.07
C GLU A 180 -18.14 -6.13 22.33
N PHE A 181 -17.29 -5.64 21.42
CA PHE A 181 -16.62 -6.46 20.44
C PHE A 181 -15.72 -7.49 21.13
N LYS A 182 -15.91 -8.76 20.78
CA LYS A 182 -15.08 -9.88 21.22
C LYS A 182 -14.68 -10.68 19.99
N ALA A 183 -13.38 -10.79 19.74
CA ALA A 183 -12.86 -11.64 18.68
C ALA A 183 -13.29 -13.10 18.94
N ASP A 184 -13.93 -13.75 17.98
CA ASP A 184 -14.29 -15.16 18.08
C ASP A 184 -13.13 -16.02 17.52
N ILE A 185 -12.83 -17.13 18.18
CA ILE A 185 -11.86 -18.12 17.65
C ILE A 185 -12.30 -18.69 16.30
N ASN A 186 -13.61 -18.72 16.03
CA ASN A 186 -14.18 -19.13 14.75
C ASN A 186 -13.89 -18.10 13.65
N ASP A 187 -13.73 -16.82 13.99
CA ASP A 187 -13.39 -15.77 13.05
C ASP A 187 -11.96 -15.97 12.50
N GLU A 188 -11.00 -16.32 13.36
CA GLU A 188 -9.65 -16.65 12.91
C GLU A 188 -9.64 -17.92 12.05
N LYS A 189 -10.38 -18.95 12.45
CA LYS A 189 -10.53 -20.17 11.64
C LYS A 189 -11.14 -19.85 10.27
N PHE A 190 -12.11 -18.94 10.19
CA PHE A 190 -12.72 -18.53 8.92
C PHE A 190 -11.71 -17.88 7.96
N LEU A 191 -10.78 -17.06 8.47
CA LEU A 191 -9.71 -16.47 7.67
C LEU A 191 -8.73 -17.52 7.13
N PHE A 192 -8.34 -18.48 7.97
CA PHE A 192 -7.31 -19.48 7.62
C PHE A 192 -7.86 -20.75 6.97
N ALA A 193 -9.14 -21.06 7.10
CA ALA A 193 -9.80 -22.22 6.49
C ALA A 193 -9.76 -22.19 4.96
N ARG A 194 -9.44 -21.03 4.37
CA ARG A 194 -9.24 -20.89 2.93
C ARG A 194 -7.99 -21.63 2.43
N ARG A 195 -7.08 -22.07 3.31
CA ARG A 195 -5.81 -22.76 2.95
C ARG A 195 -6.01 -24.28 2.79
N PRO A 196 -5.32 -24.93 1.83
CA PRO A 196 -4.36 -24.36 0.89
C PRO A 196 -5.05 -23.67 -0.30
N PHE A 197 -4.45 -22.60 -0.82
CA PHE A 197 -4.92 -21.91 -2.02
C PHE A 197 -3.79 -21.22 -2.78
N ARG A 198 -4.07 -20.93 -4.05
CA ARG A 198 -3.32 -19.94 -4.82
C ARG A 198 -4.26 -18.87 -5.34
N LYS A 199 -3.90 -17.61 -5.11
CA LYS A 199 -4.64 -16.45 -5.61
C LYS A 199 -3.74 -15.62 -6.51
N VAL A 200 -4.24 -15.31 -7.70
CA VAL A 200 -3.56 -14.40 -8.64
C VAL A 200 -4.43 -13.16 -8.77
N PHE A 201 -3.85 -12.02 -8.42
CA PHE A 201 -4.41 -10.70 -8.67
C PHE A 201 -3.63 -10.08 -9.83
N SER A 202 -4.08 -10.37 -11.05
CA SER A 202 -3.49 -9.90 -12.30
C SER A 202 -3.43 -8.38 -12.45
N GLU A 203 -4.45 -7.63 -12.00
CA GLU A 203 -4.45 -6.17 -12.13
C GLU A 203 -3.52 -5.50 -11.11
N ALA A 204 -3.41 -6.10 -9.92
CA ALA A 204 -2.51 -5.72 -8.83
C ALA A 204 -1.06 -6.17 -9.05
N GLY A 205 -0.82 -7.16 -9.92
CA GLY A 205 0.48 -7.80 -10.09
C GLY A 205 0.92 -8.57 -8.86
N ILE A 206 0.02 -9.34 -8.25
CA ILE A 206 0.28 -10.13 -7.04
C ILE A 206 -0.04 -11.61 -7.26
N VAL A 207 0.84 -12.48 -6.77
CA VAL A 207 0.58 -13.92 -6.60
C VAL A 207 0.69 -14.25 -5.12
N ILE A 208 -0.30 -14.98 -4.59
CA ILE A 208 -0.30 -15.50 -3.23
C ILE A 208 -0.36 -17.01 -3.29
N ASP A 209 0.61 -17.65 -2.66
CA ASP A 209 0.68 -19.10 -2.52
C ASP A 209 0.61 -19.45 -1.02
N ALA A 210 -0.48 -20.09 -0.61
CA ALA A 210 -0.75 -20.40 0.78
C ALA A 210 -0.91 -21.91 0.97
N GLY A 211 -0.02 -22.52 1.73
CA GLY A 211 -0.10 -23.92 2.13
C GLY A 211 -0.59 -24.10 3.57
N LYS A 212 -0.51 -25.33 4.07
CA LYS A 212 -0.82 -25.64 5.48
C LYS A 212 0.14 -24.95 6.45
N ARG A 213 1.41 -24.81 6.06
CA ARG A 213 2.49 -24.29 6.91
C ARG A 213 3.17 -23.05 6.37
N HIS A 214 2.79 -22.57 5.19
CA HIS A 214 3.44 -21.43 4.57
C HIS A 214 2.46 -20.45 3.95
N TYR A 215 2.92 -19.22 3.78
CA TYR A 215 2.20 -18.16 3.07
C TYR A 215 3.22 -17.29 2.33
N THR A 216 3.09 -17.20 1.01
CA THR A 216 3.98 -16.42 0.17
C THR A 216 3.18 -15.35 -0.54
N ILE A 217 3.64 -14.09 -0.47
CA ILE A 217 3.12 -12.98 -1.28
C ILE A 217 4.23 -12.55 -2.23
N ILE A 218 3.94 -12.53 -3.54
CA ILE A 218 4.90 -12.16 -4.59
C ILE A 218 4.33 -10.99 -5.37
N SER A 219 5.11 -9.93 -5.56
CA SER A 219 4.77 -8.84 -6.48
C SER A 219 5.47 -9.02 -7.82
N THR A 220 4.70 -9.45 -8.81
CA THR A 220 5.16 -9.66 -10.18
C THR A 220 5.45 -8.34 -10.89
N ASP A 221 4.68 -7.30 -10.58
CA ASP A 221 4.88 -5.96 -11.14
C ASP A 221 6.14 -5.29 -10.58
N LYS A 222 6.60 -5.69 -9.38
CA LYS A 222 7.84 -5.19 -8.75
C LYS A 222 8.99 -6.20 -8.83
N GLY A 223 9.11 -6.87 -9.97
CA GLY A 223 10.25 -7.71 -10.31
C GLY A 223 10.33 -9.06 -9.58
N GLY A 224 9.19 -9.55 -9.08
CA GLY A 224 9.11 -10.82 -8.35
C GLY A 224 9.67 -10.73 -6.94
N LEU A 225 9.65 -9.54 -6.32
CA LEU A 225 9.92 -9.40 -4.90
C LEU A 225 8.86 -10.17 -4.10
N PHE A 226 9.22 -10.71 -2.95
CA PHE A 226 8.31 -11.56 -2.19
C PHE A 226 8.57 -11.54 -0.69
N TYR A 227 7.53 -11.91 0.06
CA TYR A 227 7.56 -12.22 1.48
C TYR A 227 7.12 -13.68 1.62
N HIS A 228 7.90 -14.48 2.34
CA HIS A 228 7.62 -15.89 2.56
C HIS A 228 7.62 -16.19 4.06
N TYR A 229 6.48 -16.65 4.53
CA TYR A 229 6.25 -16.97 5.93
C TYR A 229 6.11 -18.47 6.11
N VAL A 230 6.70 -19.02 7.17
CA VAL A 230 6.59 -20.42 7.57
C VAL A 230 6.17 -20.47 9.04
N ASP A 231 5.14 -21.27 9.32
CA ASP A 231 4.59 -21.47 10.67
C ASP A 231 4.25 -20.19 11.45
N GLY A 232 3.94 -19.11 10.74
CA GLY A 232 3.54 -17.83 11.33
C GLY A 232 4.63 -16.76 11.37
N SER A 233 5.89 -17.11 11.09
CA SER A 233 7.02 -16.17 11.11
C SER A 233 7.53 -15.89 9.70
N LEU A 234 8.14 -14.71 9.49
CA LEU A 234 8.80 -14.37 8.23
C LEU A 234 10.11 -15.18 8.13
N GLU A 235 10.16 -16.11 7.20
CA GLU A 235 11.32 -17.01 7.02
C GLU A 235 12.27 -16.48 5.95
N LEU A 236 11.71 -15.98 4.84
CA LEU A 236 12.49 -15.47 3.72
C LEU A 236 11.82 -14.25 3.11
N PHE A 237 12.63 -13.23 2.89
CA PHE A 237 12.19 -12.00 2.26
C PHE A 237 13.17 -11.60 1.15
N ASN A 238 12.62 -11.10 0.06
CA ASN A 238 13.42 -10.52 -1.02
C ASN A 238 12.72 -9.31 -1.60
N ASP A 239 13.32 -8.15 -1.44
CA ASP A 239 12.91 -6.83 -1.91
C ASP A 239 13.44 -6.49 -3.32
N GLY A 240 13.76 -7.48 -4.14
CA GLY A 240 14.28 -7.27 -5.51
C GLY A 240 15.75 -6.84 -5.55
N LEU A 241 16.23 -6.49 -6.75
CA LEU A 241 17.64 -6.24 -7.01
C LEU A 241 17.96 -4.76 -7.10
N VAL A 242 19.21 -4.41 -6.79
CA VAL A 242 19.78 -3.08 -6.98
C VAL A 242 21.03 -3.19 -7.83
N ALA A 243 21.13 -2.32 -8.82
CA ALA A 243 22.27 -2.17 -9.70
C ALA A 243 22.87 -0.77 -9.55
N SER A 244 24.19 -0.64 -9.66
CA SER A 244 24.89 0.64 -9.63
C SER A 244 25.83 0.80 -10.82
N ASP A 245 25.77 1.97 -11.45
CA ASP A 245 26.71 2.37 -12.49
C ASP A 245 28.04 2.89 -11.91
N THR A 246 29.04 3.09 -12.77
CA THR A 246 30.36 3.65 -12.38
C THR A 246 30.30 5.05 -11.77
N LYS A 247 29.16 5.76 -11.88
CA LYS A 247 28.93 7.09 -11.29
C LYS A 247 28.13 7.01 -9.98
N GLY A 248 27.89 5.82 -9.45
CA GLY A 248 27.14 5.59 -8.22
C GLY A 248 25.62 5.76 -8.37
N LYS A 249 25.08 5.89 -9.58
CA LYS A 249 23.62 5.99 -9.77
C LYS A 249 22.99 4.62 -9.63
N LEU A 250 21.94 4.56 -8.82
CA LEU A 250 21.24 3.32 -8.49
C LEU A 250 20.06 3.07 -9.42
N SER A 251 19.84 1.80 -9.75
CA SER A 251 18.67 1.30 -10.47
C SER A 251 18.15 0.03 -9.78
N SER A 252 16.87 -0.30 -9.93
CA SER A 252 16.24 -1.43 -9.26
C SER A 252 15.13 -2.08 -10.08
N THR A 253 14.85 -3.35 -9.79
CA THR A 253 13.68 -4.11 -10.30
C THR A 253 12.38 -3.82 -9.53
N GLN A 254 12.42 -3.09 -8.40
CA GLN A 254 11.23 -2.79 -7.59
C GLN A 254 10.24 -1.79 -8.23
N THR A 255 10.63 -1.06 -9.28
CA THR A 255 9.72 -0.11 -9.92
C THR A 255 8.57 -0.87 -10.56
N ILE A 256 7.33 -0.46 -10.25
CA ILE A 256 6.11 -1.08 -10.82
C ILE A 256 6.19 -1.05 -12.34
N ASN A 257 6.13 -2.23 -12.95
CA ASN A 257 6.08 -2.40 -14.38
C ASN A 257 5.07 -3.50 -14.77
N LYS A 258 3.88 -3.07 -15.20
CA LYS A 258 2.81 -3.96 -15.69
C LYS A 258 3.17 -4.75 -16.95
N ASN A 259 4.29 -4.39 -17.60
CA ASN A 259 4.80 -5.09 -18.78
C ASN A 259 5.82 -6.19 -18.42
N ASN A 260 6.05 -6.45 -17.12
CA ASN A 260 6.87 -7.60 -16.72
C ASN A 260 6.24 -8.89 -17.25
N VAL A 261 7.08 -9.80 -17.74
CA VAL A 261 6.60 -11.08 -18.28
C VAL A 261 6.56 -12.09 -17.14
N VAL A 262 5.38 -12.66 -16.90
CA VAL A 262 5.14 -13.65 -15.85
C VAL A 262 4.75 -14.97 -16.50
N THR A 263 5.52 -16.02 -16.24
CA THR A 263 5.28 -17.35 -16.84
C THR A 263 5.37 -18.44 -15.79
N TRP A 264 4.45 -19.40 -15.85
CA TRP A 264 4.50 -20.62 -15.06
C TRP A 264 5.21 -21.71 -15.85
N MET A 265 6.34 -22.22 -15.35
CA MET A 265 7.01 -23.37 -15.97
C MET A 265 6.33 -24.68 -15.59
N THR A 266 5.89 -24.77 -14.34
CA THR A 266 5.12 -25.88 -13.79
C THR A 266 4.09 -25.29 -12.82
N GLU A 267 3.28 -26.13 -12.19
CA GLU A 267 2.36 -25.70 -11.14
C GLU A 267 3.06 -24.99 -9.98
N ASN A 268 4.34 -25.24 -9.68
CA ASN A 268 5.01 -24.63 -8.51
C ASN A 268 6.23 -23.80 -8.88
N VAL A 269 6.43 -23.48 -10.16
CA VAL A 269 7.59 -22.70 -10.61
C VAL A 269 7.11 -21.48 -11.37
N LEU A 270 7.27 -20.32 -10.74
CA LEU A 270 6.93 -19.00 -11.27
C LEU A 270 8.20 -18.31 -11.78
N ILE A 271 8.18 -17.85 -13.03
CA ILE A 271 9.23 -17.00 -13.59
C ILE A 271 8.70 -15.58 -13.75
N VAL A 272 9.46 -14.61 -13.26
CA VAL A 272 9.21 -13.17 -13.44
C VAL A 272 10.39 -12.53 -14.16
N LYS A 273 10.15 -12.04 -15.37
CA LYS A 273 11.12 -11.24 -16.13
C LYS A 273 10.82 -9.77 -15.95
N SER A 274 11.83 -9.04 -15.48
CA SER A 274 11.73 -7.62 -15.15
C SER A 274 12.92 -6.83 -15.68
N GLU A 275 12.77 -5.52 -15.71
CA GLU A 275 13.81 -4.57 -16.13
C GLU A 275 14.29 -3.75 -14.94
N PHE A 276 15.48 -3.17 -15.03
CA PHE A 276 15.96 -2.22 -14.02
C PHE A 276 15.53 -0.80 -14.38
N PHE A 277 15.04 -0.05 -13.39
CA PHE A 277 14.69 1.36 -13.51
C PHE A 277 15.50 2.20 -12.54
N LYS A 278 15.90 3.40 -12.96
CA LYS A 278 16.65 4.33 -12.11
C LYS A 278 15.85 4.66 -10.85
N MET A 279 16.54 4.65 -9.71
CA MET A 279 15.98 5.05 -8.42
C MET A 279 16.06 6.58 -8.30
N PRO A 280 14.93 7.32 -8.31
CA PRO A 280 14.94 8.78 -8.27
C PRO A 280 15.18 9.35 -6.87
N LYS A 281 16.02 8.72 -6.04
CA LYS A 281 16.36 9.24 -4.70
C LYS A 281 17.16 10.53 -4.83
N GLN A 282 16.45 11.66 -4.83
CA GLN A 282 17.02 12.99 -4.74
C GLN A 282 16.83 13.49 -3.31
N LEU A 283 17.93 13.65 -2.59
CA LEU A 283 17.90 14.39 -1.33
C LEU A 283 17.76 15.88 -1.65
N THR A 284 16.82 16.53 -0.98
CA THR A 284 16.59 17.96 -1.16
C THR A 284 17.64 18.71 -0.36
N SER A 285 18.47 19.53 -1.01
CA SER A 285 19.48 20.33 -0.32
C SER A 285 18.83 21.45 0.51
N PRO A 286 19.49 21.99 1.55
CA PRO A 286 18.97 23.14 2.29
C PRO A 286 18.64 24.33 1.39
N PHE A 287 19.43 24.54 0.33
CA PHE A 287 19.17 25.57 -0.67
C PHE A 287 17.90 25.30 -1.48
N HIS A 288 17.69 24.05 -1.93
CA HIS A 288 16.44 23.67 -2.61
C HIS A 288 15.22 23.93 -1.71
N PHE A 289 15.31 23.63 -0.41
CA PHE A 289 14.25 23.95 0.56
C PHE A 289 14.01 25.46 0.70
N PHE A 290 15.06 26.25 0.78
CA PHE A 290 14.96 27.72 0.85
C PHE A 290 14.25 28.28 -0.39
N CYS A 291 14.66 27.86 -1.60
CA CYS A 291 13.99 28.25 -2.83
C CYS A 291 12.53 27.81 -2.86
N LEU A 292 12.23 26.57 -2.45
CA LEU A 292 10.87 26.05 -2.40
C LEU A 292 10.00 26.89 -1.45
N ARG A 293 10.53 27.29 -0.28
CA ARG A 293 9.83 28.16 0.68
C ARG A 293 9.52 29.53 0.08
N ILE A 294 10.48 30.15 -0.62
CA ILE A 294 10.24 31.42 -1.34
C ILE A 294 9.15 31.24 -2.39
N LEU A 295 9.19 30.17 -3.18
CA LEU A 295 8.17 29.89 -4.20
C LEU A 295 6.78 29.67 -3.58
N CYS A 296 6.70 28.95 -2.44
CA CYS A 296 5.46 28.78 -1.67
C CYS A 296 4.86 30.11 -1.20
N LEU A 297 5.71 31.05 -0.78
CA LEU A 297 5.28 32.37 -0.30
C LEU A 297 4.97 33.37 -1.43
N SER A 298 5.45 33.11 -2.65
CA SER A 298 5.31 33.99 -3.81
C SER A 298 4.49 33.36 -4.94
N VAL A 299 5.16 32.68 -5.87
CA VAL A 299 4.61 32.20 -7.15
C VAL A 299 3.53 31.13 -6.97
N PHE A 300 3.67 30.23 -6.00
CA PHE A 300 2.69 29.15 -5.76
C PHE A 300 1.39 29.61 -5.10
N ARG A 301 1.26 30.92 -4.81
CA ARG A 301 -0.05 31.52 -4.51
C ARG A 301 -0.97 31.47 -5.73
N TRP A 302 -0.42 31.40 -6.94
CA TRP A 302 -1.18 31.27 -8.18
C TRP A 302 -1.48 29.79 -8.44
N LYS A 303 -2.77 29.42 -8.33
CA LYS A 303 -3.24 28.03 -8.41
C LYS A 303 -2.74 27.31 -9.66
N ALA A 304 -2.82 27.93 -10.84
CA ALA A 304 -2.39 27.31 -12.09
C ALA A 304 -0.91 26.90 -12.07
N ILE A 305 -0.03 27.79 -11.62
CA ILE A 305 1.41 27.51 -11.55
C ILE A 305 1.69 26.41 -10.55
N ARG A 306 1.08 26.49 -9.35
CA ARG A 306 1.24 25.48 -8.30
C ARG A 306 0.86 24.08 -8.79
N GLU A 307 -0.29 23.94 -9.44
CA GLU A 307 -0.75 22.63 -9.90
C GLU A 307 0.08 22.09 -11.07
N ILE A 308 0.58 22.95 -11.97
CA ILE A 308 1.55 22.55 -13.01
C ILE A 308 2.85 22.05 -12.36
N THR A 309 3.40 22.80 -11.39
CA THR A 309 4.64 22.42 -10.72
C THR A 309 4.48 21.10 -9.96
N LYS A 310 3.37 20.88 -9.24
CA LYS A 310 3.08 19.60 -8.58
C LYS A 310 3.09 18.43 -9.56
N ARG A 311 2.40 18.57 -10.71
CA ARG A 311 2.39 17.53 -11.76
C ARG A 311 3.79 17.22 -12.27
N ILE A 312 4.62 18.24 -12.49
CA ILE A 312 6.02 18.05 -12.92
C ILE A 312 6.83 17.35 -11.83
N MET A 313 6.69 17.74 -10.57
CA MET A 313 7.41 17.11 -9.44
C MET A 313 7.03 15.64 -9.26
N VAL A 314 5.73 15.33 -9.27
CA VAL A 314 5.24 13.95 -9.22
C VAL A 314 5.77 13.14 -10.38
N LYS A 315 5.78 13.73 -11.59
CA LYS A 315 6.39 13.09 -12.76
C LYS A 315 7.86 12.81 -12.51
N ILE A 316 8.67 13.76 -12.06
CA ILE A 316 10.12 13.58 -11.90
C ILE A 316 10.50 12.63 -10.76
N LEU A 317 9.82 12.72 -9.61
CA LEU A 317 10.24 12.09 -8.36
C LEU A 317 9.54 10.75 -8.11
N ILE A 318 8.34 10.55 -8.66
CA ILE A 318 7.52 9.37 -8.40
C ILE A 318 7.37 8.52 -9.67
N THR A 319 6.91 9.12 -10.79
CA THR A 319 6.50 8.33 -11.99
C THR A 319 7.49 8.34 -13.15
N ASN A 320 8.67 8.99 -13.04
CA ASN A 320 9.66 9.05 -14.11
C ASN A 320 10.49 7.76 -14.16
N ARG A 321 9.93 6.79 -14.89
CA ARG A 321 10.50 5.45 -15.11
C ARG A 321 11.59 5.48 -16.17
N ARG A 322 12.80 5.90 -15.78
CA ARG A 322 13.97 5.81 -16.68
C ARG A 322 14.55 4.40 -16.62
N ARG A 323 14.19 3.58 -17.61
CA ARG A 323 14.77 2.25 -17.80
C ARG A 323 16.29 2.32 -17.96
N LEU A 324 17.00 1.41 -17.32
CA LEU A 324 18.40 1.12 -17.60
C LEU A 324 18.47 0.27 -18.89
N VAL A 325 19.02 0.84 -19.96
CA VAL A 325 19.08 0.19 -21.27
C VAL A 325 19.89 -1.10 -21.20
N SER A 326 19.44 -2.13 -21.94
CA SER A 326 20.09 -3.44 -22.00
C SER A 326 20.28 -4.06 -20.61
N SER A 327 19.25 -3.95 -19.76
CA SER A 327 19.22 -4.60 -18.46
C SER A 327 17.93 -5.36 -18.24
N SER A 328 18.04 -6.53 -17.64
CA SER A 328 16.92 -7.39 -17.29
C SER A 328 17.29 -8.32 -16.15
N ASN A 329 16.28 -8.81 -15.44
CA ASN A 329 16.43 -9.90 -14.50
C ASN A 329 15.33 -10.92 -14.74
N GLU A 330 15.71 -12.18 -14.87
CA GLU A 330 14.80 -13.32 -14.83
C GLU A 330 14.90 -13.97 -13.47
N ARG A 331 13.83 -13.86 -12.68
CA ARG A 331 13.71 -14.51 -11.38
C ARG A 331 12.89 -15.79 -11.52
N THR A 332 13.45 -16.92 -11.10
CA THR A 332 12.72 -18.19 -10.96
C THR A 332 12.41 -18.42 -9.49
N ILE A 333 11.14 -18.65 -9.14
CA ILE A 333 10.66 -18.87 -7.79
C ILE A 333 10.01 -20.25 -7.72
N HIS A 334 10.56 -21.13 -6.90
CA HIS A 334 10.01 -22.44 -6.58
C HIS A 334 9.12 -22.29 -5.33
N LEU A 335 7.81 -22.37 -5.54
CA LEU A 335 6.80 -22.23 -4.51
C LEU A 335 6.69 -23.48 -3.64
N GLY A 336 6.20 -23.28 -2.42
CA GLY A 336 6.06 -24.33 -1.42
C GLY A 336 6.55 -23.85 -0.06
N LYS A 337 6.54 -24.76 0.91
CA LYS A 337 7.05 -24.48 2.27
C LYS A 337 8.54 -24.18 2.29
N ASP A 338 9.31 -24.88 1.46
CA ASP A 338 10.77 -24.72 1.36
C ASP A 338 11.10 -23.82 0.17
N LEU A 339 10.48 -22.63 0.13
CA LEU A 339 10.58 -21.72 -1.01
C LEU A 339 12.04 -21.43 -1.35
N SER A 340 12.37 -21.54 -2.62
CA SER A 340 13.69 -21.18 -3.14
C SER A 340 13.56 -20.32 -4.39
N PHE A 341 14.59 -19.52 -4.66
CA PHE A 341 14.60 -18.66 -5.84
C PHE A 341 16.01 -18.53 -6.41
N SER A 342 16.08 -18.17 -7.68
CA SER A 342 17.32 -17.81 -8.37
C SER A 342 17.10 -16.61 -9.27
N ASP A 343 18.12 -15.77 -9.39
CA ASP A 343 18.11 -14.58 -10.23
C ASP A 343 19.16 -14.74 -11.34
N ASN A 344 18.74 -14.56 -12.59
CA ASN A 344 19.61 -14.46 -13.75
C ASN A 344 19.55 -13.03 -14.30
N SER A 345 20.49 -12.21 -13.86
CA SER A 345 20.58 -10.79 -14.20
C SER A 345 21.49 -10.54 -15.40
N GLN A 346 21.00 -9.73 -16.33
CA GLN A 346 21.78 -9.14 -17.42
C GLN A 346 21.87 -7.64 -17.18
N VAL A 347 23.08 -7.11 -17.04
CA VAL A 347 23.33 -5.67 -16.90
C VAL A 347 24.48 -5.23 -17.81
N PRO A 348 24.53 -3.95 -18.24
CA PRO A 348 25.64 -3.43 -19.02
C PRO A 348 26.98 -3.59 -18.29
N ALA A 349 28.09 -3.70 -19.03
CA ALA A 349 29.43 -3.91 -18.48
C ALA A 349 29.88 -2.84 -17.46
N ASN A 350 29.36 -1.62 -17.56
CA ASN A 350 29.64 -0.51 -16.64
C ASN A 350 28.69 -0.46 -15.43
N VAL A 351 27.90 -1.50 -15.21
CA VAL A 351 26.92 -1.63 -14.13
C VAL A 351 27.16 -2.94 -13.40
N ARG A 352 27.03 -2.91 -12.07
CA ARG A 352 27.11 -4.11 -11.23
C ARG A 352 25.88 -4.25 -10.35
N ILE A 353 25.44 -5.48 -10.13
CA ILE A 353 24.46 -5.80 -9.08
C ILE A 353 25.15 -5.68 -7.72
N ILE A 354 24.49 -5.03 -6.77
CA ILE A 354 25.01 -4.83 -5.42
C ILE A 354 24.34 -5.82 -4.47
N ALA A 355 25.15 -6.51 -3.66
CA ALA A 355 24.65 -7.26 -2.51
C ALA A 355 24.12 -6.29 -1.45
N LYS A 356 22.94 -6.57 -0.91
CA LYS A 356 22.30 -5.73 0.10
C LYS A 356 22.23 -6.47 1.43
N ASN A 357 22.40 -5.70 2.49
CA ASN A 357 22.28 -6.19 3.87
C ASN A 357 21.04 -5.62 4.57
N GLN A 358 20.24 -4.79 3.89
CA GLN A 358 19.06 -4.14 4.45
C GLN A 358 17.96 -3.99 3.40
N PRO A 359 16.68 -3.96 3.81
CA PRO A 359 15.57 -3.63 2.93
C PRO A 359 15.73 -2.25 2.28
N PHE A 360 15.27 -2.11 1.03
CA PHE A 360 15.22 -0.80 0.38
C PHE A 360 13.89 -0.54 -0.32
N VAL A 361 13.71 0.72 -0.70
CA VAL A 361 12.62 1.22 -1.55
C VAL A 361 13.22 2.14 -2.63
N PRO A 362 12.77 2.08 -3.89
CA PRO A 362 13.38 2.83 -5.00
C PRO A 362 13.01 4.31 -5.03
N ILE A 363 11.85 4.65 -4.48
CA ILE A 363 11.29 6.00 -4.44
C ILE A 363 11.29 6.51 -3.00
N HIS A 364 11.47 7.80 -2.80
CA HIS A 364 11.22 8.41 -1.49
C HIS A 364 9.71 8.57 -1.32
N MET A 365 9.14 7.92 -0.30
CA MET A 365 7.77 8.18 0.14
C MET A 365 7.79 8.66 1.58
N ALA A 366 7.03 9.72 1.88
CA ALA A 366 6.99 10.29 3.24
C ALA A 366 6.46 9.31 4.28
N SER A 367 5.62 8.37 3.86
CA SER A 367 4.92 7.44 4.74
C SER A 367 5.46 6.00 4.70
N GLN A 368 6.78 5.87 4.53
CA GLN A 368 7.50 4.59 4.56
C GLN A 368 8.51 4.59 5.71
N GLY A 369 8.88 3.41 6.20
CA GLY A 369 9.97 3.26 7.17
C GLY A 369 9.61 3.60 8.61
N TYR A 370 8.33 3.65 8.96
CA TYR A 370 7.92 3.70 10.37
C TYR A 370 8.24 2.40 11.07
N TRP A 371 8.77 2.49 12.28
CA TRP A 371 9.12 1.36 13.11
C TRP A 371 7.90 0.47 13.44
N GLN A 372 8.12 -0.84 13.44
CA GLN A 372 7.27 -1.86 14.04
C GLN A 372 8.16 -2.93 14.69
N ILE A 373 7.62 -3.77 15.57
CA ILE A 373 8.45 -4.67 16.38
C ILE A 373 9.30 -5.66 15.57
N GLN A 374 8.83 -6.08 14.38
CA GLN A 374 9.59 -6.98 13.51
C GLN A 374 10.87 -6.35 12.95
N ASP A 375 10.99 -5.02 13.01
CA ASP A 375 12.22 -4.34 12.61
C ASP A 375 13.34 -4.57 13.63
N GLU A 376 13.04 -5.01 14.87
CA GLU A 376 14.05 -5.33 15.89
C GLU A 376 14.75 -6.66 15.61
N ASP A 377 14.00 -7.68 15.16
CA ASP A 377 14.54 -9.01 14.81
C ASP A 377 15.54 -8.93 13.64
N GLU A 378 15.38 -7.96 12.73
CA GLU A 378 16.32 -7.72 11.63
C GLU A 378 17.69 -7.21 12.12
N TYR A 379 17.77 -6.54 13.28
CA TYR A 379 19.04 -6.03 13.81
C TYR A 379 19.90 -7.12 14.47
N ASP A 380 19.29 -8.11 15.12
CA ASP A 380 20.03 -9.20 15.77
C ASP A 380 20.63 -10.21 14.78
N SER A 381 20.07 -10.30 13.57
CA SER A 381 20.63 -11.13 12.48
C SER A 381 21.75 -10.47 11.68
N ALA A 382 22.02 -9.18 11.93
CA ALA A 382 23.02 -8.36 11.22
C ALA A 382 24.27 -8.01 12.06
N LEU A 383 24.34 -8.49 13.30
CA LEU A 383 25.53 -8.50 14.18
C LEU A 383 26.14 -9.90 14.22
#